data_AF-A0AAW1J8L1-F1
#
_entry.id   AF-A0AAW1J8L1-F1
#
_cell.length_a   1.000
_cell.length_b   1.000
_cell.length_c   1.000
_cell.angle_alpha   90.00
_cell.angle_beta   90.00
_cell.angle_gamma   90.00
#
_symmetry.space_group_name_H-M   'P 1'
#
loop_
_entity.id
_entity.type
_entity.pdbx_description
1 polymer ?
#
loop_
_entity_poly.entity_id
_entity_poly.type
_entity_poly.pdbx_seq_one_letter_code
_entity_poly.pdbx_strand_id
1 'polypeptide(L)'
;MMIDLQSSGSHSVDGSWRALGKLLIYCSGCSKGGLFNNLHISGHFVYKTRFSRTSGKSFLLPQCRTDVLYVSDPCEHLDQGEDGDIGYFRGMFKSFSMSKVRKLLIKRGARLHATEVCPYCKAKLWSMRDANMIPQSASCRLGAYEDCIEYFVCLNGHMLGVCTLLPLSESEDASEFE
;
A
#
# COMPACT_ATOMS: atom_id res chain seq x y z
N MET A 1 11.96 -9.09 -7.62
CA MET A 1 10.51 -9.33 -7.46
C MET A 1 10.02 -10.51 -8.31
N MET A 2 9.94 -10.42 -9.64
CA MET A 2 9.44 -11.55 -10.48
C MET A 2 10.20 -12.87 -10.21
N ILE A 3 11.54 -12.80 -10.19
CA ILE A 3 12.40 -13.94 -9.83
C ILE A 3 12.14 -14.43 -8.40
N ASP A 4 11.88 -13.51 -7.46
CA ASP A 4 11.58 -13.86 -6.06
C ASP A 4 10.21 -14.54 -5.88
N LEU A 5 9.25 -14.24 -6.77
CA LEU A 5 7.91 -14.83 -6.80
C LEU A 5 7.90 -16.18 -7.50
N GLN A 6 8.88 -16.46 -8.35
CA GLN A 6 9.06 -17.73 -9.05
C GLN A 6 9.99 -18.70 -8.29
N SER A 7 10.97 -18.18 -7.53
CA SER A 7 11.95 -18.98 -6.79
C SER A 7 11.45 -19.35 -5.39
N SER A 8 10.68 -20.43 -5.31
CA SER A 8 10.63 -21.41 -4.20
C SER A 8 9.46 -22.38 -4.42
N GLY A 9 9.75 -23.68 -4.50
CA GLY A 9 8.73 -24.73 -4.60
C GLY A 9 7.66 -24.61 -3.52
N SER A 10 6.40 -24.73 -3.91
CA SER A 10 5.16 -24.64 -3.10
C SER A 10 4.58 -23.27 -2.76
N HIS A 11 5.21 -22.14 -3.09
CA HIS A 11 4.56 -20.83 -2.87
C HIS A 11 3.66 -20.47 -4.04
N SER A 12 2.38 -20.84 -3.95
CA SER A 12 1.33 -20.17 -4.71
C SER A 12 1.39 -18.69 -4.36
N VAL A 13 1.47 -17.81 -5.36
CA VAL A 13 1.10 -16.41 -5.14
C VAL A 13 -0.32 -16.42 -4.58
N ASP A 14 -0.45 -16.17 -3.27
CA ASP A 14 -1.74 -16.12 -2.61
C ASP A 14 -2.60 -15.11 -3.39
N GLY A 15 -3.70 -15.56 -3.99
CA GLY A 15 -4.58 -14.71 -4.81
C GLY A 15 -4.46 -14.80 -6.34
N SER A 16 -3.71 -15.74 -6.91
CA SER A 16 -3.60 -16.03 -8.37
C SER A 16 -2.81 -15.00 -9.20
N TRP A 17 -2.11 -15.50 -10.24
CA TRP A 17 -1.38 -14.70 -11.23
C TRP A 17 -2.23 -13.60 -11.88
N ARG A 18 -3.54 -13.83 -12.01
CA ARG A 18 -4.46 -12.80 -12.54
C ARG A 18 -4.57 -11.60 -11.61
N ALA A 19 -4.66 -11.82 -10.30
CA ALA A 19 -4.72 -10.72 -9.34
C ALA A 19 -3.37 -10.01 -9.25
N LEU A 20 -2.27 -10.75 -9.31
CA LEU A 20 -0.93 -10.17 -9.37
C LEU A 20 -0.79 -9.28 -10.61
N GLY A 21 -1.14 -9.79 -11.80
CA GLY A 21 -1.11 -9.00 -13.02
C GLY A 21 -1.88 -7.68 -12.87
N LYS A 22 -3.13 -7.74 -12.38
CA LYS A 22 -3.92 -6.53 -12.06
C LYS A 22 -3.21 -5.61 -11.08
N LEU A 23 -2.69 -6.13 -9.98
CA LEU A 23 -2.00 -5.35 -8.95
C LEU A 23 -0.77 -4.61 -9.48
N LEU A 24 -0.07 -5.20 -10.45
CA LEU A 24 1.08 -4.56 -11.09
C LEU A 24 0.65 -3.40 -11.99
N ILE A 25 -0.38 -3.59 -12.82
CA ILE A 25 -0.68 -2.66 -13.92
C ILE A 25 -1.91 -1.79 -13.71
N TYR A 26 -2.65 -1.93 -12.61
CA TYR A 26 -3.93 -1.23 -12.41
C TYR A 26 -3.99 -0.49 -11.07
N CYS A 27 -4.26 0.80 -11.13
CA CYS A 27 -4.70 1.58 -9.97
C CYS A 27 -6.21 1.38 -9.79
N SER A 28 -6.64 0.92 -8.61
CA SER A 28 -8.07 0.72 -8.34
C SER A 28 -8.86 2.03 -8.22
N GLY A 29 -8.17 3.15 -7.93
CA GLY A 29 -8.81 4.38 -7.50
C GLY A 29 -9.68 4.17 -6.24
N CYS A 30 -10.71 5.00 -6.10
CA CYS A 30 -11.72 4.89 -5.05
C CYS A 30 -13.12 5.27 -5.56
N SER A 31 -14.13 4.67 -4.93
CA SER A 31 -15.53 5.05 -5.10
C SER A 31 -16.03 5.75 -3.85
N LYS A 32 -16.98 6.68 -4.00
CA LYS A 32 -17.63 7.34 -2.87
C LYS A 32 -18.21 6.28 -1.91
N GLY A 33 -17.89 6.39 -0.63
CA GLY A 33 -18.33 5.45 0.40
C GLY A 33 -17.64 4.08 0.37
N GLY A 34 -16.55 3.94 -0.39
CA GLY A 34 -15.70 2.75 -0.41
C GLY A 34 -14.62 2.77 0.67
N LEU A 35 -13.47 2.17 0.38
CA LEU A 35 -12.34 2.04 1.31
C LEU A 35 -11.68 3.35 1.72
N PHE A 36 -11.73 4.38 0.87
CA PHE A 36 -10.94 5.60 1.03
C PHE A 36 -11.79 6.84 0.70
N ASN A 37 -12.06 7.68 1.70
CA ASN A 37 -12.73 8.99 1.61
C ASN A 37 -14.05 9.04 0.80
N ASN A 38 -14.62 10.26 0.69
CA ASN A 38 -15.79 10.58 -0.14
C ASN A 38 -15.42 11.01 -1.57
N LEU A 39 -14.16 10.87 -1.95
CA LEU A 39 -13.67 11.19 -3.29
C LEU A 39 -14.04 10.07 -4.28
N HIS A 40 -14.12 10.43 -5.56
CA HIS A 40 -14.28 9.46 -6.64
C HIS A 40 -13.11 9.56 -7.60
N ILE A 41 -12.26 8.54 -7.58
CA ILE A 41 -11.13 8.41 -8.50
C ILE A 41 -11.37 7.15 -9.32
N SER A 42 -11.51 7.33 -10.64
CA SER A 42 -11.69 6.20 -11.56
C SER A 42 -10.42 5.35 -11.62
N GLY A 43 -10.59 4.03 -11.55
CA GLY A 43 -9.49 3.10 -11.74
C GLY A 43 -9.00 3.11 -13.19
N HIS A 44 -7.69 2.92 -13.36
CA HIS A 44 -7.02 3.04 -14.66
C HIS A 44 -5.74 2.19 -14.70
N PHE A 45 -5.23 1.93 -15.91
CA PHE A 45 -3.93 1.28 -16.08
C PHE A 45 -2.80 2.25 -15.77
N VAL A 46 -1.87 1.84 -14.92
CA VAL A 46 -0.69 2.65 -14.62
C VAL A 46 0.34 2.51 -15.74
N TYR A 47 0.85 3.65 -16.20
CA TYR A 47 1.82 3.69 -17.29
C TYR A 47 3.13 2.99 -16.92
N LYS A 48 3.62 3.22 -15.70
CA LYS A 48 4.80 2.58 -15.13
C LYS A 48 4.53 2.24 -13.66
N THR A 49 5.04 1.10 -13.23
CA THR A 49 5.00 0.68 -11.82
C THR A 49 6.37 0.16 -11.43
N ARG A 50 6.84 0.51 -10.24
CA ARG A 50 8.05 -0.10 -9.68
C ARG A 50 7.76 -0.57 -8.27
N PHE A 51 7.74 -1.89 -8.10
CA PHE A 51 7.63 -2.51 -6.80
C PHE A 51 9.01 -2.65 -6.15
N SER A 52 9.19 -2.06 -4.98
CA SER A 52 10.45 -2.03 -4.25
C SER A 52 10.32 -2.75 -2.90
N ARG A 53 11.24 -3.70 -2.67
CA ARG A 53 11.40 -4.36 -1.36
C ARG A 53 11.92 -3.38 -0.30
N THR A 54 12.79 -2.46 -0.71
CA THR A 54 13.32 -1.42 0.19
C THR A 54 12.20 -0.48 0.63
N SER A 55 11.36 -0.04 -0.30
CA SER A 55 10.16 0.76 0.03
C SER A 55 9.26 0.00 1.01
N GLY A 56 9.00 -1.28 0.76
CA GLY A 56 8.16 -2.09 1.63
C GLY A 56 8.67 -2.26 3.07
N LYS A 57 9.98 -2.18 3.31
CA LYS A 57 10.51 -2.19 4.69
C LYS A 57 9.99 -1.00 5.52
N SER A 58 9.73 0.14 4.89
CA SER A 58 9.21 1.34 5.57
C SER A 58 7.76 1.20 6.03
N PHE A 59 7.03 0.19 5.53
CA PHE A 59 5.63 -0.11 5.90
C PHE A 59 5.53 -1.21 6.96
N LEU A 60 6.66 -1.70 7.49
CA LEU A 60 6.70 -2.76 8.48
C LEU A 60 7.14 -2.20 9.84
N LEU A 61 6.35 -2.50 10.87
CA LEU A 61 6.77 -2.32 12.26
C LEU A 61 8.11 -3.01 12.52
N PRO A 62 8.95 -2.52 13.45
CA PRO A 62 10.28 -3.07 13.70
C PRO A 62 10.32 -4.60 13.85
N GLN A 63 9.38 -5.18 14.62
CA GLN A 63 9.30 -6.63 14.84
C GLN A 63 8.94 -7.43 13.57
N CYS A 64 8.34 -6.79 12.57
CA CYS A 64 7.87 -7.40 11.32
C CYS A 64 8.87 -7.23 10.16
N ARG A 65 9.99 -6.51 10.32
CA ARG A 65 10.93 -6.19 9.23
C ARG A 65 11.61 -7.39 8.55
N THR A 66 11.48 -8.59 9.13
CA THR A 66 11.91 -9.85 8.49
C THR A 66 10.96 -10.32 7.40
N ASP A 67 9.70 -9.84 7.42
CA ASP A 67 8.74 -10.12 6.37
C ASP A 67 9.17 -9.43 5.06
N VAL A 68 8.78 -10.03 3.93
CA VAL A 68 9.08 -9.47 2.60
C VAL A 68 7.80 -8.86 2.04
N LEU A 69 7.78 -7.54 2.00
CA LEU A 69 6.75 -6.71 1.38
C LEU A 69 7.39 -5.92 0.23
N TYR A 70 6.75 -5.93 -0.94
CA TYR A 70 7.08 -5.04 -2.05
C TYR A 70 5.98 -3.99 -2.15
N VAL A 71 6.35 -2.72 -2.32
CA VAL A 71 5.39 -1.61 -2.46
C VAL A 71 5.73 -0.82 -3.71
N SER A 72 4.71 -0.43 -4.47
CA SER A 72 4.83 0.45 -5.63
C SER A 72 5.11 1.89 -5.20
N ASP A 73 5.68 2.68 -6.10
CA ASP A 73 5.55 4.12 -5.96
C ASP A 73 4.06 4.53 -6.08
N PRO A 74 3.64 5.65 -5.47
CA PRO A 74 2.27 6.12 -5.56
C PRO A 74 1.89 6.47 -7.01
N CYS A 75 0.65 6.18 -7.37
CA CYS A 75 0.00 6.77 -8.53
C CYS A 75 -0.58 8.11 -8.08
N GLU A 76 -0.05 9.20 -8.63
CA GLU A 76 -0.43 10.55 -8.25
C GLU A 76 -1.72 10.97 -8.95
N HIS A 77 -2.63 11.54 -8.16
CA HIS A 77 -3.90 12.10 -8.58
C HIS A 77 -3.94 13.54 -8.09
N LEU A 78 -3.61 14.45 -9.00
CA LEU A 78 -3.51 15.88 -8.72
C LEU A 78 -4.89 16.54 -8.68
N ASP A 79 -4.96 17.72 -8.07
CA ASP A 79 -6.13 18.62 -8.10
C ASP A 79 -7.42 18.01 -7.52
N GLN A 80 -7.33 17.21 -6.45
CA GLN A 80 -8.50 16.55 -5.84
C GLN A 80 -9.33 17.47 -4.91
N GLY A 81 -9.14 18.80 -4.99
CA GLY A 81 -9.85 19.80 -4.18
C GLY A 81 -9.16 20.05 -2.84
N GLU A 82 -9.94 20.19 -1.76
CA GLU A 82 -9.44 20.54 -0.42
C GLU A 82 -8.49 19.47 0.18
N ASP A 83 -8.58 18.22 -0.29
CA ASP A 83 -7.79 17.08 0.21
C ASP A 83 -6.35 17.05 -0.34
N GLY A 84 -5.99 17.98 -1.23
CA GLY A 84 -4.66 18.07 -1.86
C GLY A 84 -4.38 16.96 -2.87
N ASP A 85 -3.10 16.77 -3.20
CA ASP A 85 -2.67 15.73 -4.13
C ASP A 85 -2.69 14.36 -3.47
N ILE A 86 -3.31 13.39 -4.13
CA ILE A 86 -3.52 12.05 -3.57
C ILE A 86 -2.62 11.02 -4.24
N GLY A 87 -1.92 10.24 -3.42
CA GLY A 87 -1.09 9.12 -3.86
C GLY A 87 -1.74 7.78 -3.59
N TYR A 88 -2.03 7.00 -4.64
CA TYR A 88 -2.49 5.61 -4.52
C TYR A 88 -1.34 4.63 -4.67
N PHE A 89 -1.02 3.92 -3.61
CA PHE A 89 0.05 2.91 -3.62
C PHE A 89 -0.49 1.49 -3.44
N ARG A 90 0.28 0.54 -3.95
CA ARG A 90 -0.07 -0.89 -3.98
C ARG A 90 1.10 -1.68 -3.44
N GLY A 91 0.85 -2.85 -2.89
CA GLY A 91 1.91 -3.70 -2.39
C GLY A 91 1.54 -5.17 -2.38
N MET A 92 2.54 -6.02 -2.22
CA MET A 92 2.33 -7.45 -2.07
C MET A 92 3.36 -8.06 -1.12
N PHE A 93 2.89 -8.88 -0.21
CA PHE A 93 3.75 -9.74 0.59
C PHE A 93 4.17 -10.97 -0.22
N LYS A 94 5.43 -11.41 -0.06
CA LYS A 94 5.92 -12.67 -0.67
C LYS A 94 5.28 -13.91 -0.03
N SER A 95 5.05 -13.88 1.28
CA SER A 95 4.54 -15.04 2.05
C SER A 95 3.67 -14.58 3.21
N PHE A 96 2.53 -13.95 2.91
CA PHE A 96 1.71 -13.30 3.92
C PHE A 96 1.13 -14.26 4.96
N SER A 97 0.71 -15.44 4.54
CA SER A 97 0.16 -16.50 5.39
C SER A 97 1.07 -16.83 6.59
N MET A 98 2.39 -16.79 6.37
CA MET A 98 3.44 -17.05 7.36
C MET A 98 4.04 -15.80 8.03
N SER A 99 3.67 -14.61 7.55
CA SER A 99 4.27 -13.34 7.96
C SER A 99 4.04 -13.01 9.44
N LYS A 100 4.98 -12.29 10.03
CA LYS A 100 4.80 -11.70 11.36
C LYS A 100 3.70 -10.64 11.38
N VAL A 101 3.51 -9.90 10.29
CA VAL A 101 2.38 -8.97 10.14
C VAL A 101 1.05 -9.69 10.36
N ARG A 102 0.80 -10.80 9.67
CA ARG A 102 -0.44 -11.58 9.83
C ARG A 102 -0.60 -12.12 11.25
N LYS A 103 0.48 -12.66 11.83
CA LYS A 103 0.46 -13.14 13.23
C LYS A 103 0.10 -12.00 14.20
N LEU A 104 0.62 -10.80 13.97
CA LEU A 104 0.37 -9.65 14.83
C LEU A 104 -1.06 -9.10 14.67
N LEU A 105 -1.59 -9.07 13.44
CA LEU A 105 -2.99 -8.72 13.18
C LEU A 105 -3.94 -9.65 13.95
N ILE A 106 -3.70 -10.96 13.89
CA ILE A 106 -4.47 -11.96 14.64
C ILE A 106 -4.31 -11.76 16.15
N LYS A 107 -3.07 -11.61 16.63
CA LYS A 107 -2.78 -11.39 18.06
C LYS A 107 -3.48 -10.14 18.62
N ARG A 108 -3.64 -9.10 17.81
CA ARG A 108 -4.32 -7.85 18.17
C ARG A 108 -5.84 -7.92 18.03
N GLY A 109 -6.40 -9.05 17.58
CA GLY A 109 -7.84 -9.17 17.35
C GLY A 109 -8.35 -8.26 16.22
N ALA A 110 -7.50 -7.94 15.24
CA ALA A 110 -7.87 -7.08 14.13
C ALA A 110 -9.06 -7.67 13.35
N ARG A 111 -10.14 -6.90 13.25
CA ARG A 111 -11.34 -7.32 12.52
C ARG A 111 -11.15 -7.10 11.02
N LEU A 112 -11.68 -8.03 10.24
CA LEU A 112 -11.78 -7.83 8.80
C LEU A 112 -12.82 -6.75 8.50
N HIS A 113 -12.61 -6.00 7.43
CA HIS A 113 -13.54 -5.01 6.93
C HIS A 113 -14.90 -5.66 6.63
N ALA A 114 -15.98 -5.02 7.08
CA ALA A 114 -17.32 -5.60 7.05
C ALA A 114 -17.80 -5.85 5.60
N THR A 115 -17.75 -4.80 4.77
CA THR A 115 -18.29 -4.79 3.41
C THR A 115 -17.20 -4.96 2.35
N GLU A 116 -16.18 -4.10 2.40
CA GLU A 116 -15.15 -4.00 1.37
C GLU A 116 -14.25 -5.24 1.23
N VAL A 117 -13.76 -5.41 0.00
CA VAL A 117 -12.88 -6.51 -0.41
C VAL A 117 -11.75 -5.99 -1.29
N CYS A 118 -10.66 -6.76 -1.36
CA CYS A 118 -9.53 -6.44 -2.21
C CYS A 118 -9.97 -6.25 -3.67
N PRO A 119 -9.70 -5.10 -4.32
CA PRO A 119 -10.11 -4.86 -5.70
C PRO A 119 -9.43 -5.83 -6.69
N TYR A 120 -8.25 -6.34 -6.33
CA TYR A 120 -7.45 -7.23 -7.18
C TYR A 120 -7.89 -8.70 -7.12
N CYS A 121 -8.16 -9.23 -5.92
CA CYS A 121 -8.45 -10.66 -5.70
C CYS A 121 -9.75 -10.96 -4.95
N LYS A 122 -10.52 -9.95 -4.56
CA LYS A 122 -11.81 -10.03 -3.84
C LYS A 122 -11.75 -10.69 -2.45
N ALA A 123 -10.56 -10.93 -1.91
CA ALA A 123 -10.39 -11.37 -0.53
C ALA A 123 -10.74 -10.27 0.48
N LYS A 124 -11.18 -10.68 1.69
CA LYS A 124 -11.42 -9.76 2.81
C LYS A 124 -10.15 -9.02 3.23
N LEU A 125 -10.33 -7.82 3.78
CA LEU A 125 -9.29 -6.85 4.09
C LEU A 125 -9.17 -6.62 5.60
N TRP A 126 -7.97 -6.41 6.10
CA TRP A 126 -7.72 -5.80 7.41
C TRP A 126 -7.37 -4.32 7.24
N SER A 127 -7.95 -3.45 8.08
CA SER A 127 -7.48 -2.08 8.25
C SER A 127 -6.18 -2.10 9.05
N MET A 128 -5.11 -1.56 8.47
CA MET A 128 -3.82 -1.48 9.16
C MET A 128 -3.82 -0.33 10.16
N ARG A 129 -4.62 0.72 9.91
CA ARG A 129 -4.84 1.83 10.85
C ARG A 129 -5.55 1.33 12.11
N ASP A 130 -6.69 0.67 11.98
CA ASP A 130 -7.48 0.19 13.13
C ASP A 130 -6.73 -0.85 13.96
N ALA A 131 -5.80 -1.58 13.34
CA ALA A 131 -4.95 -2.55 14.01
C ALA A 131 -3.68 -1.93 14.63
N ASN A 132 -3.49 -0.61 14.55
CA ASN A 132 -2.28 0.13 14.97
C ASN A 132 -1.00 -0.41 14.31
N MET A 133 -1.07 -0.76 13.03
CA MET A 133 -0.01 -1.41 12.24
C MET A 133 0.70 -0.48 11.27
N ILE A 134 0.39 0.83 11.28
CA ILE A 134 1.03 1.83 10.43
C ILE A 134 2.26 2.41 11.14
N PRO A 135 3.50 2.15 10.66
CA PRO A 135 4.68 2.80 11.19
C PRO A 135 4.82 4.23 10.65
N GLN A 136 5.38 5.14 11.44
CA GLN A 136 5.70 6.52 11.01
C GLN A 136 6.61 6.55 9.77
N SER A 137 7.50 5.57 9.61
CA SER A 137 8.37 5.50 8.42
C SER A 137 7.63 5.38 7.09
N ALA A 138 6.33 5.04 7.09
CA ALA A 138 5.52 4.98 5.88
C ALA A 138 5.31 6.37 5.28
N SER A 139 5.06 7.41 6.09
CA SER A 139 4.85 8.78 5.62
C SER A 139 6.09 9.37 5.00
N CYS A 140 7.23 9.24 5.68
CA CYS A 140 8.50 9.68 5.15
C CYS A 140 8.83 8.98 3.82
N ARG A 141 8.49 7.70 3.67
CA ARG A 141 8.73 6.96 2.43
C ARG A 141 7.84 7.43 1.28
N LEU A 142 6.61 7.82 1.59
CA LEU A 142 5.61 8.27 0.61
C LEU A 142 5.73 9.76 0.27
N GLY A 143 6.50 10.54 1.05
CA GLY A 143 6.45 12.00 0.93
C GLY A 143 5.06 12.53 1.28
N ALA A 144 4.44 11.98 2.31
CA ALA A 144 3.05 12.26 2.68
C ALA A 144 2.96 12.84 4.09
N TYR A 145 1.86 13.53 4.38
CA TYR A 145 1.53 13.94 5.76
C TYR A 145 1.37 12.70 6.66
N GLU A 146 1.87 12.78 7.90
CA GLU A 146 1.96 11.62 8.80
C GLU A 146 0.60 10.96 9.10
N ASP A 147 -0.44 11.76 9.30
CA ASP A 147 -1.79 11.28 9.67
C ASP A 147 -2.70 11.01 8.46
N CYS A 148 -2.22 11.27 7.25
CA CYS A 148 -3.00 11.16 6.02
C CYS A 148 -2.75 9.86 5.28
N ILE A 149 -2.27 8.81 5.96
CA ILE A 149 -1.99 7.51 5.34
C ILE A 149 -2.98 6.47 5.83
N GLU A 150 -3.62 5.80 4.89
CA GLU A 150 -4.49 4.68 5.17
C GLU A 150 -4.16 3.55 4.21
N TYR A 151 -4.03 2.34 4.75
CA TYR A 151 -3.87 1.17 3.91
C TYR A 151 -4.44 -0.08 4.55
N PHE A 152 -4.79 -1.01 3.66
CA PHE A 152 -5.38 -2.28 4.00
C PHE A 152 -4.48 -3.40 3.48
N VAL A 153 -4.59 -4.56 4.11
CA VAL A 153 -3.96 -5.80 3.61
C VAL A 153 -5.01 -6.89 3.54
N CYS A 154 -5.12 -7.56 2.39
CA CYS A 154 -6.08 -8.64 2.22
C CYS A 154 -5.54 -9.98 2.73
N LEU A 155 -6.42 -10.97 2.89
CA LEU A 155 -6.05 -12.32 3.34
C LEU A 155 -4.98 -13.00 2.45
N ASN A 156 -4.85 -12.54 1.20
CA ASN A 156 -3.84 -13.01 0.24
C ASN A 156 -2.56 -12.15 0.23
N GLY A 157 -2.43 -11.16 1.11
CA GLY A 157 -1.22 -10.35 1.23
C GLY A 157 -1.10 -9.21 0.22
N HIS A 158 -2.17 -8.86 -0.49
CA HIS A 158 -2.20 -7.63 -1.29
C HIS A 158 -2.41 -6.42 -0.37
N MET A 159 -1.54 -5.44 -0.51
CA MET A 159 -1.65 -4.13 0.10
C MET A 159 -2.22 -3.13 -0.91
N LEU A 160 -3.07 -2.25 -0.41
CA LEU A 160 -3.58 -1.08 -1.12
C LEU A 160 -3.73 0.05 -0.12
N GLY A 161 -3.33 1.24 -0.52
CA GLY A 161 -3.39 2.40 0.33
C GLY A 161 -3.49 3.70 -0.43
N VAL A 162 -3.85 4.71 0.34
CA VAL A 162 -3.95 6.09 -0.07
C VAL A 162 -3.11 6.95 0.87
N CYS A 163 -2.55 8.02 0.34
CA CYS A 163 -1.92 9.06 1.13
C CYS A 163 -2.21 10.45 0.56
N THR A 164 -2.26 11.47 1.41
CA THR A 164 -2.14 12.86 0.96
C THR A 164 -0.67 13.22 0.83
N LEU A 165 -0.25 13.55 -0.38
CA LEU A 165 1.12 13.89 -0.74
C LEU A 165 1.46 15.29 -0.21
N LEU A 166 2.70 15.46 0.22
CA LEU A 166 3.24 16.78 0.51
C LEU A 166 3.37 17.55 -0.82
N PRO A 167 3.01 18.84 -0.85
CA PRO A 167 3.31 19.69 -1.99
C PRO A 167 4.80 19.62 -2.29
N LEU A 168 5.16 19.53 -3.57
CA LEU A 168 6.53 19.76 -3.98
C LEU A 168 6.84 21.24 -3.77
N SER A 169 7.36 21.59 -2.59
CA SER A 169 7.92 22.92 -2.38
C SER A 169 9.23 23.01 -3.15
N GLU A 170 9.28 23.89 -4.16
CA GLU A 170 10.56 24.38 -4.68
C GLU A 170 11.23 25.17 -3.55
N SER A 171 11.96 24.50 -2.66
CA SER A 171 12.91 25.21 -1.81
C SER A 171 14.13 25.54 -2.66
N GLU A 172 14.02 26.57 -3.50
CA GLU A 172 15.16 27.33 -3.99
C GLU A 172 15.74 28.14 -2.83
N ASP A 173 16.30 27.46 -1.83
CA ASP A 173 17.15 28.07 -0.80
C ASP A 173 18.32 27.10 -0.54
N ALA A 174 19.01 26.72 -1.62
CA ALA A 174 20.41 26.38 -1.50
C ALA A 174 21.13 27.69 -1.16
N SER A 175 21.26 27.96 0.13
CA SER A 175 22.09 29.03 0.66
C SER A 175 23.44 29.02 -0.07
N GLU A 176 23.65 30.00 -0.94
CA GLU A 176 24.98 30.43 -1.35
C GLU A 176 25.69 30.88 -0.07
N PHE A 177 26.45 29.97 0.53
CA PHE A 177 27.47 30.35 1.49
C PHE A 177 28.59 31.01 0.69
N GLU A 178 28.64 32.35 0.71
CA GLU A 178 29.88 33.13 0.52
C GLU A 178 30.91 32.80 1.60
#